data_AF-A0A527GIJ7-F1
#
_entry.id   AF-A0A527GIJ7-F1
#
_cell.length_a   1.000
_cell.length_b   1.000
_cell.length_c   1.000
_cell.angle_alpha   90.00
_cell.angle_beta   90.00
_cell.angle_gamma   90.00
#
_symmetry.space_group_name_H-M   'P 1'
#
loop_
_entity.id
_entity.type
_entity.pdbx_description
1 polymer ?
#
loop_
_entity_poly.entity_id
_entity_poly.type
_entity_poly.pdbx_seq_one_letter_code
_entity_poly.pdbx_strand_id
1 'polypeptide(L)'
;TFDRVIDFVATGGYALKNYERYARIRLNKDGFWRVSNPRIAQQYRLNVGTIIEVPALNVRYVQAGSKGAASRGGRVLGKIEEAFLETLTHGDTFMFAGKVLRFEGIRENECFVSNAPGSDAKVPYYGGGKFPLSTYLAEQVRIMLDDPQRWKKLPEQVADWLRFQADKSVLPKRDDLLIETFPRGNRHYLVAYPFEGRLAHQTLGMLLTRRLDRAGARPLGFVATDYALAIWSLGDMGAMFKARKPSLGALFDQDMLGDDLEAWLADSWLLKRTFRNCALISG
;
A
#
# COMPACT_ATOMS: atom_id res chain seq x y z
N THR A 1 -22.93 3.39 -17.51
CA THR A 1 -24.14 2.73 -18.02
C THR A 1 -23.76 1.41 -18.65
N PHE A 2 -24.72 0.50 -18.82
CA PHE A 2 -24.49 -0.81 -19.43
C PHE A 2 -23.95 -0.69 -20.87
N ASP A 3 -24.53 0.22 -21.67
CA ASP A 3 -24.12 0.44 -23.07
C ASP A 3 -22.66 0.88 -23.19
N ARG A 4 -22.17 1.71 -22.26
CA ARG A 4 -20.75 2.11 -22.23
C ARG A 4 -19.80 0.96 -21.96
N VAL A 5 -20.25 -0.07 -21.24
CA VAL A 5 -19.46 -1.29 -21.02
C VAL A 5 -19.43 -2.12 -22.31
N ILE A 6 -20.58 -2.26 -22.99
CA ILE A 6 -20.65 -2.93 -24.30
C ILE A 6 -19.74 -2.23 -25.30
N ASP A 7 -19.82 -0.90 -25.43
CA ASP A 7 -18.97 -0.12 -26.34
C ASP A 7 -17.49 -0.27 -26.04
N PHE A 8 -17.13 -0.30 -24.74
CA PHE A 8 -15.76 -0.54 -24.32
C PHE A 8 -15.27 -1.93 -24.74
N VAL A 9 -16.07 -2.99 -24.60
CA VAL A 9 -15.68 -4.35 -25.03
C VAL A 9 -15.72 -4.50 -26.56
N ALA A 10 -16.59 -3.75 -27.23
CA ALA A 10 -16.76 -3.79 -28.68
C ALA A 10 -15.68 -3.05 -29.45
N THR A 11 -15.16 -1.95 -28.88
CA THR A 11 -14.24 -1.05 -29.59
C THR A 11 -13.01 -0.66 -28.76
N GLY A 12 -12.94 -0.99 -27.47
CA GLY A 12 -11.96 -0.41 -26.56
C GLY A 12 -12.35 1.01 -26.09
N GLY A 13 -13.55 1.47 -26.42
CA GLY A 13 -14.07 2.79 -26.06
C GLY A 13 -13.33 3.95 -26.75
N TYR A 14 -13.50 5.16 -26.23
CA TYR A 14 -12.97 6.38 -26.86
C TYR A 14 -11.45 6.35 -27.11
N ALA A 15 -10.68 5.76 -26.17
CA ALA A 15 -9.22 5.80 -26.21
C ALA A 15 -8.58 4.71 -27.07
N LEU A 16 -9.23 3.55 -27.24
CA LEU A 16 -8.62 2.37 -27.86
C LEU A 16 -9.31 1.93 -29.17
N LYS A 17 -10.28 2.70 -29.67
CA LYS A 17 -11.05 2.43 -30.90
C LYS A 17 -10.23 2.09 -32.15
N ASN A 18 -9.00 2.58 -32.24
CA ASN A 18 -8.13 2.38 -33.40
C ASN A 18 -7.34 1.05 -33.35
N TYR A 19 -7.44 0.29 -32.25
CA TYR A 19 -6.67 -0.93 -32.04
C TYR A 19 -7.60 -2.14 -32.09
N GLU A 20 -7.57 -2.89 -33.20
CA GLU A 20 -8.43 -4.05 -33.41
C GLU A 20 -8.34 -5.10 -32.29
N ARG A 21 -7.21 -5.20 -31.59
CA ARG A 21 -7.02 -6.13 -30.46
C ARG A 21 -7.99 -5.89 -29.29
N TYR A 22 -8.59 -4.69 -29.17
CA TYR A 22 -9.56 -4.37 -28.14
C TYR A 22 -11.02 -4.50 -28.62
N ALA A 23 -11.26 -4.83 -29.90
CA ALA A 23 -12.59 -5.09 -30.44
C ALA A 23 -13.00 -6.56 -30.22
N ARG A 24 -13.39 -6.90 -28.99
CA ARG A 24 -13.59 -8.29 -28.55
C ARG A 24 -14.93 -8.88 -28.92
N ILE A 25 -15.94 -8.02 -29.06
CA ILE A 25 -17.28 -8.39 -29.54
C ILE A 25 -17.64 -7.52 -30.75
N ARG A 26 -18.48 -8.05 -31.64
CA ARG A 26 -19.06 -7.33 -32.77
C ARG A 26 -20.57 -7.56 -32.81
N LEU A 27 -21.28 -6.52 -33.22
CA LEU A 27 -22.72 -6.60 -33.45
C LEU A 27 -22.95 -7.29 -34.81
N ASN A 28 -23.67 -8.40 -34.80
CA ASN A 28 -24.04 -9.09 -36.03
C ASN A 28 -25.25 -8.42 -36.70
N LYS A 29 -25.48 -8.76 -37.97
CA LYS A 29 -26.64 -8.30 -38.74
C LYS A 29 -27.98 -8.64 -38.07
N ASP A 30 -28.00 -9.68 -37.25
CA ASP A 30 -29.18 -10.17 -36.53
C ASP A 30 -29.45 -9.37 -35.22
N GLY A 31 -28.67 -8.32 -34.95
CA GLY A 31 -28.82 -7.48 -33.75
C GLY A 31 -28.20 -8.05 -32.47
N PHE A 32 -27.49 -9.18 -32.54
CA PHE A 32 -26.84 -9.81 -31.39
C PHE A 32 -25.32 -9.59 -31.37
N TRP A 33 -24.76 -9.38 -30.19
CA TRP A 33 -23.31 -9.30 -29.98
C TRP A 33 -22.69 -10.70 -29.98
N ARG A 34 -21.59 -10.88 -30.74
CA ARG A 34 -20.78 -12.11 -30.73
C ARG A 34 -19.31 -11.82 -30.56
N VAL A 35 -18.59 -12.77 -29.99
CA VAL A 35 -17.12 -12.71 -29.87
C VAL A 35 -16.50 -12.64 -31.26
N SER A 36 -15.56 -11.71 -31.46
CA SER A 36 -14.99 -11.42 -32.77
C SER A 36 -14.01 -12.48 -33.27
N ASN A 37 -13.33 -13.22 -32.37
CA ASN A 37 -12.35 -14.25 -32.72
C ASN A 37 -12.31 -15.39 -31.67
N PRO A 38 -12.25 -16.67 -32.08
CA PRO A 38 -12.07 -17.81 -31.16
C PRO A 38 -10.90 -17.67 -30.18
N ARG A 39 -9.79 -17.03 -30.58
CA ARG A 39 -8.64 -16.75 -29.72
C ARG A 39 -9.00 -15.87 -28.53
N ILE A 40 -9.91 -14.91 -28.71
CA ILE A 40 -10.39 -14.03 -27.64
C ILE A 40 -11.24 -14.84 -26.65
N ALA A 41 -12.09 -15.74 -27.14
CA ALA A 41 -12.86 -16.65 -26.28
C ALA A 41 -11.94 -17.57 -25.45
N GLN A 42 -10.89 -18.11 -26.06
CA GLN A 42 -9.89 -18.93 -25.37
C GLN A 42 -9.14 -18.13 -24.31
N GLN A 43 -8.66 -16.94 -24.65
CA GLN A 43 -7.91 -16.08 -23.73
C GLN A 43 -8.78 -15.60 -22.56
N TYR A 44 -10.05 -15.28 -22.81
CA TYR A 44 -11.01 -14.97 -21.74
C TYR A 44 -11.17 -16.15 -20.79
N ARG A 45 -11.37 -17.38 -21.30
CA ARG A 45 -11.50 -18.58 -20.45
C ARG A 45 -10.27 -18.88 -19.59
N LEU A 46 -9.07 -18.54 -20.07
CA LEU A 46 -7.82 -18.73 -19.33
C LEU A 46 -7.61 -17.66 -18.24
N ASN A 47 -8.17 -16.47 -18.42
CA ASN A 47 -7.98 -15.32 -17.51
C ASN A 47 -9.26 -14.94 -16.76
N VAL A 48 -10.34 -15.72 -16.89
CA VAL A 48 -11.62 -15.40 -16.27
C VAL A 48 -11.49 -15.52 -14.75
N GLY A 49 -11.66 -14.39 -14.07
CA GLY A 49 -11.52 -14.32 -12.63
C GLY A 49 -11.25 -12.89 -12.16
N THR A 50 -11.38 -12.68 -10.86
CA THR A 50 -11.10 -11.39 -10.21
C THR A 50 -9.84 -11.44 -9.35
N ILE A 51 -9.23 -12.62 -9.24
CA ILE A 51 -8.00 -12.84 -8.48
C ILE A 51 -6.83 -12.48 -9.38
N ILE A 52 -6.05 -11.49 -8.94
CA ILE A 52 -4.82 -11.05 -9.59
C ILE A 52 -3.62 -11.54 -8.79
N GLU A 53 -2.61 -12.04 -9.48
CA GLU A 53 -1.33 -12.38 -8.86
C GLU A 53 -0.60 -11.10 -8.47
N VAL A 54 0.03 -11.09 -7.29
CA VAL A 54 0.89 -9.97 -6.89
C VAL A 54 2.22 -10.11 -7.64
N PRO A 55 2.59 -9.17 -8.51
CA PRO A 55 3.81 -9.27 -9.30
C PRO A 55 5.04 -9.25 -8.37
N ALA A 56 5.97 -10.16 -8.63
CA ALA A 56 7.23 -10.27 -7.90
C ALA A 56 8.40 -10.47 -8.86
N LEU A 57 9.51 -9.78 -8.59
CA LEU A 57 10.73 -9.82 -9.38
C LEU A 57 11.78 -10.69 -8.69
N ASN A 58 12.63 -11.34 -9.47
CA ASN A 58 13.79 -12.06 -8.95
C ASN A 58 14.84 -11.06 -8.43
N VAL A 59 15.31 -11.23 -7.20
CA VAL A 59 16.41 -10.44 -6.63
C VAL A 59 17.73 -11.06 -7.04
N ARG A 60 18.54 -10.34 -7.81
CA ARG A 60 19.79 -10.86 -8.39
C ARG A 60 20.98 -9.97 -8.08
N TYR A 61 22.07 -10.60 -7.66
CA TYR A 61 23.33 -9.91 -7.46
C TYR A 61 23.92 -9.33 -8.75
N VAL A 62 24.53 -8.15 -8.65
CA VAL A 62 25.38 -7.55 -9.68
C VAL A 62 26.58 -6.87 -9.01
N GLN A 63 27.56 -6.50 -9.82
CA GLN A 63 28.66 -5.66 -9.35
C GLN A 63 28.13 -4.25 -8.98
N ALA A 64 28.66 -3.70 -7.89
CA ALA A 64 28.29 -2.38 -7.39
C ALA A 64 28.52 -1.29 -8.45
N GLY A 65 27.54 -0.40 -8.65
CA GLY A 65 27.64 0.74 -9.58
C GLY A 65 27.32 0.38 -11.02
N SER A 66 26.81 -0.83 -11.28
CA SER A 66 26.49 -1.29 -12.63
C SER A 66 25.26 -0.62 -13.26
N LYS A 67 24.51 0.26 -12.56
CA LYS A 67 23.32 0.97 -13.10
C LYS A 67 22.36 0.07 -13.89
N GLY A 68 22.17 -1.18 -13.45
CA GLY A 68 21.32 -2.15 -14.15
C GLY A 68 21.88 -2.68 -15.48
N ALA A 69 23.17 -2.45 -15.77
CA ALA A 69 23.88 -3.14 -16.83
C ALA A 69 23.95 -4.63 -16.47
N ALA A 70 23.37 -5.44 -17.35
CA ALA A 70 23.26 -6.88 -17.19
C ALA A 70 24.66 -7.53 -17.14
N SER A 71 25.26 -7.58 -15.95
CA SER A 71 26.19 -8.63 -15.60
C SER A 71 25.39 -9.93 -15.62
N ARG A 72 25.29 -10.55 -16.80
CA ARG A 72 24.69 -11.88 -16.97
C ARG A 72 25.52 -12.85 -16.12
N GLY A 73 25.02 -13.23 -14.94
CA GLY A 73 25.68 -14.27 -14.13
C GLY A 73 25.54 -14.17 -12.60
N GLY A 74 24.96 -13.10 -12.05
CA GLY A 74 24.84 -13.01 -10.60
C GLY A 74 23.82 -13.98 -9.99
N ARG A 75 24.09 -14.41 -8.75
CA ARG A 75 23.23 -15.32 -7.97
C ARG A 75 21.87 -14.70 -7.68
N VAL A 76 20.80 -15.47 -7.90
CA VAL A 76 19.43 -15.12 -7.48
C VAL A 76 19.26 -15.46 -6.01
N LEU A 77 18.72 -14.52 -5.22
CA LEU A 77 18.49 -14.69 -3.79
C LEU A 77 17.06 -15.08 -3.44
N GLY A 78 16.11 -14.80 -4.32
CA GLY A 78 14.70 -15.06 -4.10
C GLY A 78 13.82 -14.12 -4.92
N LYS A 79 12.54 -14.04 -4.56
CA LYS A 79 11.58 -13.12 -5.17
C LYS A 79 11.13 -12.06 -4.17
N ILE A 80 10.89 -10.85 -4.66
CA ILE A 80 10.39 -9.72 -3.86
C ILE A 80 9.28 -9.01 -4.64
N GLU A 81 8.25 -8.53 -3.94
CA GLU A 81 7.10 -7.89 -4.58
C GLU A 81 7.51 -6.60 -5.31
N GLU A 82 6.99 -6.43 -6.53
CA GLU A 82 7.21 -5.25 -7.39
C GLU A 82 6.86 -3.97 -6.63
N ALA A 83 5.76 -4.00 -5.87
CA ALA A 83 5.25 -2.85 -5.12
C ALA A 83 6.21 -2.32 -4.04
N PHE A 84 7.08 -3.16 -3.49
CA PHE A 84 8.14 -2.68 -2.59
C PHE A 84 9.28 -2.05 -3.38
N LEU A 85 9.70 -2.69 -4.48
CA LEU A 85 10.80 -2.20 -5.30
C LEU A 85 10.51 -0.85 -5.96
N GLU A 86 9.26 -0.58 -6.33
CA GLU A 86 8.82 0.72 -6.87
C GLU A 86 9.02 1.89 -5.87
N THR A 87 9.15 1.59 -4.58
CA THR A 87 9.45 2.60 -3.53
C THR A 87 10.94 2.88 -3.37
N LEU A 88 11.80 2.16 -4.09
CA LEU A 88 13.24 2.27 -4.00
C LEU A 88 13.80 3.18 -5.10
N THR A 89 14.75 4.02 -4.72
CA THR A 89 15.60 4.75 -5.65
C THR A 89 16.96 4.07 -5.75
N HIS A 90 17.64 4.19 -6.90
CA HIS A 90 19.00 3.69 -7.07
C HIS A 90 19.89 4.13 -5.89
N GLY A 91 20.58 3.17 -5.26
CA GLY A 91 21.41 3.41 -4.08
C GLY A 91 20.72 3.15 -2.74
N ASP A 92 19.38 3.05 -2.69
CA ASP A 92 18.65 2.69 -1.47
C ASP A 92 19.08 1.30 -0.97
N THR A 93 19.06 1.12 0.35
CA THR A 93 19.37 -0.17 0.97
C THR A 93 18.13 -0.83 1.55
N PHE A 94 18.06 -2.15 1.45
CA PHE A 94 16.99 -2.94 2.04
C PHE A 94 17.48 -4.30 2.54
N MET A 95 16.78 -4.85 3.54
CA MET A 95 17.09 -6.15 4.11
C MET A 95 16.37 -7.26 3.33
N PHE A 96 17.12 -8.24 2.82
CA PHE A 96 16.54 -9.39 2.14
C PHE A 96 17.43 -10.62 2.32
N ALA A 97 16.83 -11.78 2.60
CA ALA A 97 17.53 -13.03 2.86
C ALA A 97 18.67 -12.90 3.90
N GLY A 98 18.42 -12.14 4.98
CA GLY A 98 19.39 -11.89 6.06
C GLY A 98 20.56 -10.97 5.69
N LYS A 99 20.48 -10.24 4.58
CA LYS A 99 21.54 -9.37 4.07
C LYS A 99 21.02 -7.95 3.83
N VAL A 100 21.88 -6.96 4.02
CA VAL A 100 21.63 -5.59 3.59
C VAL A 100 22.11 -5.44 2.15
N LEU A 101 21.17 -5.18 1.25
CA LEU A 101 21.38 -5.10 -0.18
C LEU A 101 21.16 -3.67 -0.66
N ARG A 102 21.97 -3.20 -1.60
CA ARG A 102 21.81 -1.92 -2.28
C ARG A 102 21.03 -2.14 -3.58
N PHE A 103 19.99 -1.35 -3.81
CA PHE A 103 19.21 -1.38 -5.04
C PHE A 103 19.98 -0.70 -6.19
N GLU A 104 20.25 -1.45 -7.26
CA GLU A 104 20.98 -0.97 -8.45
C GLU A 104 20.04 -0.62 -9.61
N GLY A 105 18.85 -1.23 -9.65
CA GLY A 105 17.81 -0.95 -10.64
C GLY A 105 16.96 -2.18 -10.98
N ILE A 106 15.93 -1.96 -11.79
CA ILE A 106 15.06 -3.01 -12.33
C ILE A 106 15.30 -3.13 -13.83
N ARG A 107 15.36 -4.37 -14.33
CA ARG A 107 15.31 -4.65 -15.76
C ARG A 107 14.51 -5.93 -15.99
N GLU A 108 13.54 -5.86 -16.89
CA GLU A 108 12.64 -6.98 -17.17
C GLU A 108 11.97 -7.48 -15.87
N ASN A 109 12.18 -8.74 -15.48
CA ASN A 109 11.61 -9.34 -14.28
C ASN A 109 12.65 -9.54 -13.16
N GLU A 110 13.73 -8.76 -13.20
CA GLU A 110 14.89 -8.86 -12.31
C GLU A 110 15.15 -7.53 -11.59
N CYS A 111 15.32 -7.62 -10.27
CA CYS A 111 15.80 -6.55 -9.40
C CYS A 111 17.28 -6.76 -9.15
N PHE A 112 18.12 -5.86 -9.66
CA PHE A 112 19.56 -5.94 -9.48
C PHE A 112 19.99 -5.30 -8.16
N VAL A 113 20.87 -6.00 -7.45
CA VAL A 113 21.36 -5.58 -6.14
C VAL A 113 22.86 -5.80 -5.96
N SER A 114 23.51 -4.97 -5.16
CA SER A 114 24.88 -5.19 -4.67
C SER A 114 24.91 -5.34 -3.14
N ASN A 115 26.02 -5.76 -2.56
CA ASN A 115 26.20 -5.65 -1.11
C ASN A 115 26.29 -4.17 -0.72
N ALA A 116 25.71 -3.81 0.43
CA ALA A 116 25.83 -2.49 1.03
C ALA A 116 26.31 -2.61 2.49
N PRO A 117 27.30 -1.81 2.92
CA PRO A 117 27.55 -1.57 4.33
C PRO A 117 26.54 -0.53 4.85
N GLY A 118 25.84 -0.82 5.95
CA GLY A 118 24.95 0.16 6.58
C GLY A 118 23.85 -0.44 7.44
N SER A 119 23.32 0.37 8.37
CA SER A 119 22.35 -0.02 9.39
C SER A 119 20.92 0.46 9.15
N ASP A 120 20.67 1.35 8.18
CA ASP A 120 19.33 1.92 7.90
C ASP A 120 18.69 1.27 6.66
N ALA A 121 18.58 -0.06 6.68
CA ALA A 121 18.01 -0.84 5.58
C ALA A 121 16.47 -0.85 5.66
N LYS A 122 15.80 -0.50 4.56
CA LYS A 122 14.35 -0.66 4.42
C LYS A 122 13.96 -2.14 4.55
N VAL A 123 12.82 -2.44 5.15
CA VAL A 123 12.32 -3.82 5.27
C VAL A 123 11.26 -4.05 4.18
N PRO A 124 11.39 -5.10 3.35
CA PRO A 124 10.37 -5.48 2.39
C PRO A 124 9.05 -5.75 3.08
N TYR A 125 7.96 -5.20 2.54
CA TYR A 125 6.62 -5.57 2.94
C TYR A 125 6.01 -6.49 1.88
N TYR A 126 5.23 -7.46 2.33
CA TYR A 126 4.49 -8.38 1.45
C TYR A 126 3.00 -8.10 1.59
N GLY A 127 2.34 -7.77 0.49
CA GLY A 127 0.91 -7.43 0.42
C GLY A 127 -0.02 -8.65 0.37
N GLY A 128 0.53 -9.87 0.29
CA GLY A 128 -0.23 -11.11 0.06
C GLY A 128 -1.24 -11.49 1.14
N GLY A 129 -1.08 -11.02 2.38
CA GLY A 129 -2.04 -11.24 3.45
C GLY A 129 -3.10 -10.13 3.49
N LYS A 130 -4.13 -10.19 2.65
CA LYS A 130 -5.36 -9.43 2.92
C LYS A 130 -6.08 -10.12 4.05
N PHE A 131 -5.84 -9.69 5.29
CA PHE A 131 -6.73 -10.00 6.40
C PHE A 131 -7.65 -8.79 6.59
N PRO A 132 -8.77 -8.68 5.84
CA PRO A 132 -9.71 -7.60 6.06
C PRO A 132 -10.28 -7.78 7.47
N LEU A 133 -9.80 -6.95 8.40
CA LEU A 133 -10.40 -6.82 9.72
C LEU A 133 -11.82 -6.30 9.48
N SER A 134 -12.83 -7.16 9.64
CA SER A 134 -14.21 -6.69 9.52
C SER A 134 -14.48 -5.67 10.63
N THR A 135 -15.41 -4.74 10.39
CA THR A 135 -15.80 -3.75 11.41
C THR A 135 -16.21 -4.41 12.73
N TYR A 136 -16.90 -5.55 12.65
CA TYR A 136 -17.24 -6.36 13.82
C TYR A 136 -16.01 -6.95 14.53
N LEU A 137 -15.05 -7.49 13.79
CA LEU A 137 -13.82 -8.02 14.38
C LEU A 137 -12.97 -6.91 15.01
N ALA A 138 -12.88 -5.75 14.36
CA ALA A 138 -12.23 -4.56 14.89
C ALA A 138 -12.88 -4.08 16.20
N GLU A 139 -14.22 -4.04 16.23
CA GLU A 139 -14.98 -3.73 17.45
C GLU A 139 -14.69 -4.73 18.57
N GLN A 140 -14.68 -6.03 18.29
CA GLN A 140 -14.34 -7.04 19.30
C GLN A 140 -12.92 -6.89 19.83
N VAL A 141 -11.93 -6.59 18.96
CA VAL A 141 -10.55 -6.33 19.39
C VAL A 141 -10.50 -5.11 20.31
N ARG A 142 -11.16 -4.00 19.95
CA ARG A 142 -11.24 -2.79 20.80
C ARG A 142 -11.87 -3.08 22.17
N ILE A 143 -12.96 -3.85 22.21
CA ILE A 143 -13.59 -4.28 23.47
C ILE A 143 -12.65 -5.15 24.32
N MET A 144 -11.84 -6.02 23.68
CA MET A 144 -10.83 -6.80 24.40
C MET A 144 -9.72 -5.93 24.99
N LEU A 145 -9.30 -4.89 24.27
CA LEU A 145 -8.28 -3.95 24.74
C LEU A 145 -8.78 -3.04 25.87
N ASP A 146 -10.06 -2.65 25.85
CA ASP A 146 -10.68 -1.75 26.83
C ASP A 146 -10.97 -2.41 28.20
N ASP A 147 -11.04 -3.75 28.27
CA ASP A 147 -11.44 -4.49 29.49
C ASP A 147 -10.27 -5.30 30.11
N PRO A 148 -9.62 -4.80 31.18
CA PRO A 148 -8.54 -5.52 31.88
C PRO A 148 -8.93 -6.90 32.43
N GLN A 149 -10.21 -7.16 32.70
CA GLN A 149 -10.63 -8.49 33.18
C GLN A 149 -10.57 -9.53 32.06
N ARG A 150 -10.75 -9.11 30.80
CA ARG A 150 -10.59 -10.00 29.64
C ARG A 150 -9.14 -10.37 29.40
N TRP A 151 -8.18 -9.51 29.75
CA TRP A 151 -6.76 -9.80 29.55
C TRP A 151 -6.30 -11.02 30.34
N LYS A 152 -6.89 -11.27 31.51
CA LYS A 152 -6.62 -12.46 32.34
C LYS A 152 -7.00 -13.78 31.65
N LYS A 153 -7.87 -13.74 30.65
CA LYS A 153 -8.30 -14.90 29.86
C LYS A 153 -7.45 -15.10 28.60
N LEU A 154 -6.58 -14.14 28.27
CA LEU A 154 -5.66 -14.26 27.14
C LEU A 154 -4.44 -15.11 27.54
N PRO A 155 -3.73 -15.69 26.56
CA PRO A 155 -2.42 -16.28 26.81
C PRO A 155 -1.51 -15.28 27.55
N GLU A 156 -0.75 -15.75 28.53
CA GLU A 156 0.06 -14.91 29.42
C GLU A 156 0.95 -13.93 28.66
N GLN A 157 1.64 -14.40 27.61
CA GLN A 157 2.47 -13.56 26.76
C GLN A 157 1.72 -12.37 26.16
N VAL A 158 0.46 -12.55 25.76
CA VAL A 158 -0.38 -11.47 25.20
C VAL A 158 -0.79 -10.50 26.30
N ALA A 159 -1.16 -11.01 27.47
CA ALA A 159 -1.49 -10.18 28.62
C ALA A 159 -0.29 -9.32 29.06
N ASP A 160 0.93 -9.86 29.01
CA ASP A 160 2.16 -9.12 29.28
C ASP A 160 2.40 -7.98 28.29
N TRP A 161 2.17 -8.21 26.99
CA TRP A 161 2.23 -7.13 26.00
C TRP A 161 1.26 -5.99 26.30
N LEU A 162 0.04 -6.29 26.74
CA LEU A 162 -0.93 -5.27 27.14
C LEU A 162 -0.48 -4.50 28.39
N ARG A 163 0.10 -5.18 29.38
CA ARG A 163 0.69 -4.52 30.56
C ARG A 163 1.84 -3.60 30.18
N PHE A 164 2.76 -4.07 29.32
CA PHE A 164 3.86 -3.23 28.84
C PHE A 164 3.37 -2.02 28.04
N GLN A 165 2.29 -2.17 27.26
CA GLN A 165 1.67 -1.05 26.56
C GLN A 165 1.09 -0.03 27.56
N ALA A 166 0.40 -0.49 28.62
CA ALA A 166 -0.13 0.38 29.67
C ALA A 166 0.97 1.10 30.47
N ASP A 167 2.15 0.50 30.61
CA ASP A 167 3.29 1.13 31.27
C ASP A 167 3.97 2.18 30.39
N LYS A 168 3.95 2.00 29.07
CA LYS A 168 4.63 2.88 28.10
C LYS A 168 3.75 3.98 27.52
N SER A 169 2.45 3.73 27.43
CA SER A 169 1.49 4.58 26.74
C SER A 169 0.09 4.34 27.32
N VAL A 170 -0.95 4.52 26.53
CA VAL A 170 -2.34 4.29 26.90
C VAL A 170 -2.88 3.11 26.10
N LEU A 171 -3.74 2.31 26.72
CA LEU A 171 -4.63 1.40 26.00
C LEU A 171 -5.92 2.16 25.68
N PRO A 172 -6.27 2.34 24.39
CA PRO A 172 -7.42 3.14 24.02
C PRO A 172 -8.70 2.49 24.52
N LYS A 173 -9.66 3.32 24.95
CA LYS A 173 -11.03 2.86 25.13
C LYS A 173 -11.63 2.48 23.79
N ARG A 174 -12.76 1.77 23.84
CA ARG A 174 -13.50 1.35 22.66
C ARG A 174 -13.73 2.46 21.62
N ASP A 175 -14.07 3.67 22.06
CA ASP A 175 -14.44 4.78 21.20
C ASP A 175 -13.32 5.83 21.02
N ASP A 176 -12.12 5.54 21.53
CA ASP A 176 -10.96 6.43 21.45
C ASP A 176 -10.03 6.03 20.31
N LEU A 177 -9.49 7.04 19.60
CA LEU A 177 -8.36 6.85 18.69
C LEU A 177 -7.05 7.11 19.42
N LEU A 178 -6.24 6.06 19.63
CA LEU A 178 -4.88 6.23 20.13
C LEU A 178 -3.97 6.77 19.03
N ILE A 179 -3.26 7.85 19.34
CA ILE A 179 -2.19 8.42 18.52
C ILE A 179 -0.94 8.56 19.38
N GLU A 180 0.14 7.94 18.95
CA GLU A 180 1.44 8.00 19.61
C GLU A 180 2.43 8.78 18.75
N THR A 181 3.26 9.60 19.40
CA THR A 181 4.36 10.29 18.72
C THR A 181 5.68 10.06 19.42
N PHE A 182 6.72 9.74 18.67
CA PHE A 182 8.05 9.52 19.23
C PHE A 182 9.16 9.84 18.21
N PRO A 183 10.33 10.31 18.67
CA PRO A 183 11.52 10.39 17.84
C PRO A 183 12.17 9.01 17.70
N ARG A 184 12.73 8.71 16.53
CA ARG A 184 13.59 7.54 16.31
C ARG A 184 14.62 7.85 15.25
N GLY A 185 15.90 7.80 15.61
CA GLY A 185 16.98 8.27 14.74
C GLY A 185 16.80 9.76 14.42
N ASN A 186 16.95 10.13 13.15
CA ASN A 186 16.78 11.51 12.67
C ASN A 186 15.36 11.80 12.14
N ARG A 187 14.35 11.08 12.65
CA ARG A 187 12.95 11.18 12.19
C ARG A 187 12.00 11.19 13.38
N HIS A 188 10.83 11.76 13.16
CA HIS A 188 9.72 11.76 14.10
C HIS A 188 8.57 10.94 13.52
N TYR A 189 7.92 10.16 14.38
CA TYR A 189 6.87 9.23 14.02
C TYR A 189 5.55 9.66 14.64
N LEU A 190 4.47 9.44 13.91
CA LEU A 190 3.08 9.46 14.36
C LEU A 190 2.51 8.10 14.03
N VAL A 191 2.03 7.38 15.04
CA VAL A 191 1.37 6.09 14.87
C VAL A 191 -0.05 6.21 15.39
N ALA A 192 -1.03 6.04 14.51
CA ALA A 192 -2.44 5.98 14.85
C ALA A 192 -2.92 4.52 14.83
N TYR A 193 -3.80 4.16 15.76
CA TYR A 193 -4.38 2.81 15.88
C TYR A 193 -5.91 2.78 15.63
N PRO A 194 -6.37 3.02 14.39
CA PRO A 194 -7.81 3.09 14.09
C PRO A 194 -8.54 1.75 13.95
N PHE A 195 -7.88 0.63 13.62
CA PHE A 195 -8.56 -0.67 13.40
C PHE A 195 -9.62 -0.71 12.29
N GLU A 196 -9.59 0.19 11.30
CA GLU A 196 -10.56 0.23 10.19
C GLU A 196 -10.07 -0.47 8.90
N GLY A 197 -8.99 -1.25 9.01
CA GLY A 197 -8.45 -2.02 7.89
C GLY A 197 -7.55 -1.22 6.97
N ARG A 198 -6.73 -1.96 6.20
CA ARG A 198 -5.66 -1.38 5.40
C ARG A 198 -6.14 -0.38 4.35
N LEU A 199 -7.32 -0.59 3.75
CA LEU A 199 -7.86 0.31 2.72
C LEU A 199 -8.19 1.70 3.29
N ALA A 200 -8.86 1.73 4.45
CA ALA A 200 -9.16 2.98 5.14
C ALA A 200 -7.86 3.69 5.58
N HIS A 201 -6.93 2.93 6.15
CA HIS A 201 -5.65 3.47 6.62
C HIS A 201 -4.77 3.97 5.47
N GLN A 202 -4.83 3.34 4.30
CA GLN A 202 -4.13 3.80 3.12
C GLN A 202 -4.63 5.18 2.70
N THR A 203 -5.95 5.36 2.58
CA THR A 203 -6.55 6.66 2.23
C THR A 203 -6.26 7.70 3.30
N LEU A 204 -6.46 7.36 4.57
CA LEU A 204 -6.17 8.24 5.70
C LEU A 204 -4.70 8.68 5.74
N GLY A 205 -3.77 7.75 5.50
CA GLY A 205 -2.33 8.04 5.43
C GLY A 205 -1.98 9.08 4.38
N MET A 206 -2.64 9.05 3.22
CA MET A 206 -2.43 10.02 2.15
C MET A 206 -2.99 11.41 2.49
N LEU A 207 -4.18 11.46 3.09
CA LEU A 207 -4.80 12.72 3.50
C LEU A 207 -4.00 13.38 4.63
N LEU A 208 -3.60 12.59 5.63
CA LEU A 208 -2.83 13.07 6.77
C LEU A 208 -1.44 13.55 6.39
N THR A 209 -0.72 12.86 5.50
CA THR A 209 0.59 13.36 5.04
C THR A 209 0.44 14.70 4.33
N ARG A 210 -0.60 14.91 3.53
CA ARG A 210 -0.83 16.22 2.89
C ARG A 210 -1.10 17.32 3.92
N ARG A 211 -1.93 17.05 4.93
CA ARG A 211 -2.20 18.02 6.00
C ARG A 211 -0.96 18.34 6.83
N LEU A 212 -0.17 17.31 7.16
CA LEU A 212 1.10 17.46 7.85
C LEU A 212 2.10 18.27 7.03
N ASP A 213 2.14 18.06 5.72
CA ASP A 213 3.00 18.84 4.82
C ASP A 213 2.60 20.31 4.77
N ARG A 214 1.30 20.61 4.60
CA ARG A 214 0.76 21.99 4.71
C ARG A 214 1.06 22.64 6.06
N ALA A 215 1.07 21.84 7.14
CA ALA A 215 1.41 22.31 8.47
C ALA A 215 2.93 22.41 8.73
N GLY A 216 3.77 22.08 7.73
CA GLY A 216 5.23 22.21 7.81
C GLY A 216 5.94 21.06 8.50
N ALA A 217 5.28 19.93 8.77
CA ALA A 217 5.89 18.76 9.40
C ALA A 217 6.89 18.03 8.47
N ARG A 218 6.79 18.22 7.15
CA ARG A 218 7.64 17.60 6.12
C ARG A 218 7.61 16.06 6.22
N PRO A 219 6.44 15.42 5.98
CA PRO A 219 6.34 13.97 5.99
C PRO A 219 7.13 13.37 4.84
N LEU A 220 7.80 12.26 5.13
CA LEU A 220 8.62 11.51 4.16
C LEU A 220 7.87 10.29 3.61
N GLY A 221 6.86 9.81 4.32
CA GLY A 221 6.07 8.65 3.92
C GLY A 221 5.17 8.12 5.03
N PHE A 222 4.42 7.09 4.69
CA PHE A 222 3.57 6.38 5.63
C PHE A 222 3.50 4.87 5.31
N VAL A 223 3.10 4.09 6.30
CA VAL A 223 2.76 2.66 6.19
C VAL A 223 1.39 2.43 6.80
N ALA A 224 0.56 1.67 6.10
CA ALA A 224 -0.77 1.28 6.54
C ALA A 224 -0.85 -0.26 6.69
N THR A 225 -1.32 -0.71 7.84
CA THR A 225 -1.69 -2.11 8.14
C THR A 225 -3.19 -2.20 8.39
N ASP A 226 -3.72 -3.37 8.76
CA ASP A 226 -5.15 -3.50 9.08
C ASP A 226 -5.57 -2.87 10.41
N TYR A 227 -4.62 -2.59 11.30
CA TYR A 227 -4.92 -2.03 12.63
C TYR A 227 -4.22 -0.70 12.93
N ALA A 228 -3.20 -0.32 12.15
CA ALA A 228 -2.42 0.87 12.40
C ALA A 228 -2.04 1.63 11.11
N LEU A 229 -1.76 2.92 11.31
CA LEU A 229 -1.20 3.83 10.32
C LEU A 229 0.01 4.52 10.95
N ALA A 230 1.17 4.40 10.35
CA ALA A 230 2.39 5.09 10.79
C ALA A 230 2.83 6.11 9.73
N ILE A 231 3.07 7.35 10.14
CA ILE A 231 3.63 8.43 9.32
C ILE A 231 4.98 8.83 9.93
N TRP A 232 5.99 9.08 9.11
CA TRP A 232 7.26 9.62 9.58
C TRP A 232 7.66 10.89 8.84
N SER A 233 8.26 11.82 9.58
CA SER A 233 8.57 13.17 9.11
C SER A 233 9.91 13.66 9.63
N LEU A 234 10.41 14.75 9.05
CA LEU A 234 11.59 15.46 9.56
C LEU A 234 11.23 16.40 10.71
N GLY A 235 10.04 17.01 10.69
CA GLY A 235 9.57 17.89 11.74
C GLY A 235 9.10 17.13 12.98
N ASP A 236 9.32 17.72 14.17
CA ASP A 236 8.90 17.15 15.44
C ASP A 236 7.39 17.27 15.66
N MET A 237 6.66 16.26 15.19
CA MET A 237 5.21 16.17 15.35
C MET A 237 4.77 16.20 16.82
N GLY A 238 5.55 15.62 17.74
CA GLY A 238 5.24 15.64 19.16
C GLY A 238 5.26 17.06 19.73
N ALA A 239 6.26 17.86 19.35
CA ALA A 239 6.32 19.27 19.71
C ALA A 239 5.20 20.10 19.04
N MET A 240 4.91 19.83 17.76
CA MET A 240 3.84 20.51 17.02
C MET A 240 2.45 20.29 17.64
N PHE A 241 2.13 19.06 18.04
CA PHE A 241 0.83 18.75 18.66
C PHE A 241 0.71 19.30 20.07
N LYS A 242 1.80 19.32 20.85
CA LYS A 242 1.84 20.04 22.14
C LYS A 242 1.57 21.53 21.96
N ALA A 243 2.12 22.13 20.90
CA ALA A 243 1.86 23.52 20.54
C ALA A 243 0.50 23.75 19.86
N ARG A 244 -0.29 22.69 19.61
CA ARG A 244 -1.57 22.70 18.88
C ARG A 244 -1.47 23.34 17.48
N LYS A 245 -0.36 23.12 16.78
CA LYS A 245 -0.08 23.63 15.43
C LYS A 245 0.39 22.50 14.49
N PRO A 246 -0.52 21.71 13.89
CA PRO A 246 -1.97 21.74 14.07
C PRO A 246 -2.40 21.02 15.35
N SER A 247 -3.64 21.19 15.78
CA SER A 247 -4.22 20.32 16.80
C SER A 247 -4.51 18.94 16.21
N LEU A 248 -4.52 17.90 17.05
CA LEU A 248 -4.89 16.55 16.60
C LEU A 248 -6.33 16.51 16.05
N GLY A 249 -7.27 17.25 16.67
CA GLY A 249 -8.64 17.35 16.17
C GLY A 249 -8.72 17.94 14.76
N ALA A 250 -8.03 19.06 14.50
CA ALA A 250 -7.98 19.66 13.18
C ALA A 250 -7.27 18.76 12.15
N LEU A 251 -6.24 18.03 12.59
CA LEU A 251 -5.53 17.11 11.71
C LEU A 251 -6.43 15.96 11.24
N PHE A 252 -7.27 15.43 12.14
CA PHE A 252 -8.16 14.29 11.91
C PHE A 252 -9.62 14.70 11.59
N ASP A 253 -9.86 15.97 11.30
CA ASP A 253 -11.21 16.46 11.00
C ASP A 253 -11.77 15.82 9.72
N GLN A 254 -13.08 15.54 9.72
CA GLN A 254 -13.77 14.81 8.64
C GLN A 254 -13.86 15.61 7.34
N ASP A 255 -13.65 16.93 7.38
CA ASP A 255 -13.55 17.81 6.22
C ASP A 255 -12.50 17.35 5.18
N MET A 256 -11.54 16.50 5.57
CA MET A 256 -10.56 15.89 4.66
C MET A 256 -11.18 15.04 3.54
N LEU A 257 -12.43 14.60 3.70
CA LEU A 257 -13.11 13.77 2.71
C LEU A 257 -13.72 14.56 1.55
N GLY A 258 -13.86 15.88 1.69
CA GLY A 258 -14.31 16.76 0.61
C GLY A 258 -13.15 17.18 -0.28
N ASP A 259 -12.69 18.41 -0.09
CA ASP A 259 -11.74 19.07 -0.99
C ASP A 259 -10.39 18.35 -1.09
N ASP A 260 -9.92 17.74 0.00
CA ASP A 260 -8.63 17.05 0.01
C ASP A 260 -8.66 15.73 -0.78
N LEU A 261 -9.80 15.02 -0.79
CA LEU A 261 -9.97 13.74 -1.49
C LEU A 261 -10.16 13.96 -3.01
N GLU A 262 -10.97 14.92 -3.43
CA GLU A 262 -11.19 15.21 -4.85
C GLU A 262 -9.93 15.76 -5.52
N ALA A 263 -9.31 16.76 -4.90
CA ALA A 263 -8.04 17.31 -5.40
C ALA A 263 -6.94 16.23 -5.41
N TRP A 264 -7.03 15.23 -4.55
CA TRP A 264 -6.11 14.10 -4.52
C TRP A 264 -6.38 13.05 -5.62
N LEU A 265 -7.64 12.69 -5.87
CA LEU A 265 -7.97 11.74 -6.95
C LEU A 265 -7.39 12.22 -8.28
N ALA A 266 -7.39 13.53 -8.53
CA ALA A 266 -6.81 14.11 -9.74
C ALA A 266 -5.29 13.86 -9.90
N ASP A 267 -4.54 13.73 -8.81
CA ASP A 267 -3.07 13.74 -8.80
C ASP A 267 -2.42 12.38 -8.43
N SER A 268 -3.25 11.37 -8.12
CA SER A 268 -2.81 10.17 -7.41
C SER A 268 -2.32 9.02 -8.29
N TRP A 269 -1.12 8.53 -7.97
CA TRP A 269 -0.56 7.27 -8.46
C TRP A 269 -1.40 6.03 -8.07
N LEU A 270 -2.23 6.12 -7.01
CA LEU A 270 -3.14 5.06 -6.58
C LEU A 270 -4.26 4.81 -7.59
N LEU A 271 -4.75 5.87 -8.25
CA LEU A 271 -5.72 5.73 -9.33
C LEU A 271 -5.13 4.96 -10.51
N LYS A 272 -3.88 5.24 -10.89
CA LYS A 272 -3.16 4.46 -11.92
C LYS A 272 -2.98 2.99 -11.50
N ARG A 273 -2.63 2.73 -10.24
CA ARG A 273 -2.43 1.37 -9.70
C ARG A 273 -3.74 0.57 -9.63
N THR A 274 -4.80 1.16 -9.10
CA THR A 274 -6.13 0.52 -9.04
C THR A 274 -6.69 0.33 -10.45
N PHE A 275 -6.45 1.29 -11.34
CA PHE A 275 -6.82 1.18 -12.76
C PHE A 275 -6.12 0.02 -13.46
N ARG A 276 -4.83 -0.25 -13.18
CA ARG A 276 -4.11 -1.44 -13.72
C ARG A 276 -4.85 -2.74 -13.38
N ASN A 277 -5.32 -2.89 -12.14
CA ASN A 277 -6.05 -4.08 -11.72
C ASN A 277 -7.40 -4.21 -12.44
N CYS A 278 -8.16 -3.12 -12.53
CA CYS A 278 -9.41 -3.09 -13.29
C CYS A 278 -9.19 -3.41 -14.77
N ALA A 279 -8.14 -2.85 -15.38
CA ALA A 279 -7.77 -3.10 -16.77
C ALA A 279 -7.43 -4.58 -16.99
N LEU A 280 -6.60 -5.19 -16.12
CA LEU A 280 -6.25 -6.62 -16.20
C LEU A 280 -7.48 -7.53 -16.08
N ILE A 281 -8.35 -7.29 -15.10
CA ILE A 281 -9.57 -8.09 -14.89
C ILE A 281 -10.56 -7.89 -16.04
N SER A 282 -10.66 -6.66 -16.57
CA SER A 282 -11.52 -6.38 -17.71
C SER A 282 -11.02 -7.01 -19.01
N GLY A 283 -9.79 -7.55 -19.02
CA GLY A 283 -9.10 -8.18 -20.16
C GLY A 283 -8.43 -7.20 -21.08
#